data_AF-A0A828SR95-F1
#
_entry.id   AF-A0A828SR95-F1
#
_cell.length_a   1.000
_cell.length_b   1.000
_cell.length_c   1.000
_cell.angle_alpha   90.00
_cell.angle_beta   90.00
_cell.angle_gamma   90.00
#
_symmetry.space_group_name_H-M   'P 1'
#
loop_
_entity.id
_entity.type
_entity.pdbx_description
1 polymer ?
#
loop_
_entity_poly.entity_id
_entity_poly.type
_entity_poly.pdbx_seq_one_letter_code
_entity_poly.pdbx_strand_id
1 'polypeptide(L)'
;NGKTMPNLVLPTRALYVVNKAIDLFHHRGFHLIGVDRIVKESEITKATFYNYFHSKERLIEICLMVQKEKLQEQVVAMVEYDLSTSAIDKLKKLYFLHTDLEGPYY
;
A
#
# COMPACT_ATOMS: atom_id res chain seq x y z
N ASN A 1 -11.95 -19.25 5.71
CA ASN A 1 -10.62 -19.79 6.07
C ASN A 1 -9.54 -18.77 5.76
N GLY A 2 -9.46 -17.70 6.57
CA GLY A 2 -8.45 -16.67 6.42
C GLY A 2 -7.12 -17.19 6.90
N LYS A 3 -6.33 -17.78 6.00
CA LYS A 3 -4.91 -17.99 6.27
C LYS A 3 -4.31 -16.61 6.47
N THR A 4 -3.94 -16.29 7.71
CA THR A 4 -2.97 -15.25 7.99
C THR A 4 -1.76 -15.52 7.11
N MET A 5 -1.57 -14.70 6.08
CA MET A 5 -0.38 -14.81 5.26
C MET A 5 0.81 -14.38 6.12
N PRO A 6 1.92 -15.12 6.06
CA PRO A 6 3.12 -14.79 6.83
C PRO A 6 3.63 -13.40 6.43
N ASN A 7 4.25 -12.69 7.39
CA ASN A 7 4.94 -11.41 7.19
C ASN A 7 5.61 -11.36 5.79
N LEU A 8 5.04 -10.57 4.89
CA LEU A 8 5.48 -10.54 3.51
C LEU A 8 6.74 -9.67 3.41
N VAL A 9 7.90 -10.30 3.53
CA VAL A 9 9.17 -9.64 3.30
C VAL A 9 9.43 -9.56 1.79
N LEU A 10 9.16 -8.40 1.21
CA LEU A 10 9.41 -8.13 -0.21
C LEU A 10 10.85 -7.67 -0.43
N PRO A 11 11.54 -8.17 -1.49
CA PRO A 11 12.76 -7.54 -1.96
C PRO A 11 12.54 -6.07 -2.30
N THR A 12 13.54 -5.20 -2.12
CA THR A 12 13.43 -3.75 -2.36
C THR A 12 12.85 -3.42 -3.74
N ARG A 13 13.24 -4.16 -4.78
CA ARG A 13 12.68 -4.00 -6.13
C ARG A 13 11.20 -4.37 -6.23
N ALA A 14 10.76 -5.43 -5.54
CA ALA A 14 9.34 -5.80 -5.51
C ALA A 14 8.53 -4.75 -4.73
N LEU A 15 9.06 -4.24 -3.61
CA LEU A 15 8.43 -3.17 -2.86
C LEU A 15 8.28 -1.88 -3.69
N TYR A 16 9.29 -1.53 -4.51
CA TYR A 16 9.20 -0.41 -5.45
C TYR A 16 8.05 -0.59 -6.45
N VAL A 17 7.89 -1.78 -7.03
CA VAL A 17 6.79 -2.10 -7.94
C VAL A 17 5.43 -2.00 -7.22
N VAL A 18 5.35 -2.45 -5.96
CA VAL A 18 4.13 -2.32 -5.15
C VAL A 18 3.75 -0.85 -4.96
N ASN A 19 4.69 0.01 -4.57
CA ASN A 19 4.42 1.44 -4.40
C ASN A 19 3.96 2.08 -5.72
N LYS A 20 4.64 1.77 -6.84
CA LYS A 20 4.20 2.23 -8.17
C LYS A 20 2.82 1.71 -8.56
N ALA A 21 2.50 0.47 -8.21
CA ALA A 21 1.21 -0.12 -8.50
C ALA A 21 0.09 0.51 -7.67
N ILE A 22 0.33 0.84 -6.40
CA ILE A 22 -0.60 1.61 -5.55
C ILE A 22 -0.97 2.93 -6.26
N ASP A 23 0.02 3.73 -6.64
CA ASP A 23 -0.19 5.02 -7.33
C ASP A 23 -1.00 4.84 -8.64
N LEU A 24 -0.65 3.82 -9.43
CA LEU A 24 -1.33 3.55 -10.70
C LEU A 24 -2.79 3.11 -10.50
N PHE A 25 -3.05 2.25 -9.52
CA PHE A 25 -4.38 1.76 -9.23
C PHE A 25 -5.28 2.84 -8.64
N HIS A 26 -4.75 3.69 -7.76
CA HIS A 26 -5.47 4.84 -7.22
C HIS A 26 -5.89 5.79 -8.35
N HIS A 27 -4.94 6.33 -9.11
CA HIS A 27 -5.26 7.42 -10.05
C HIS A 27 -5.94 6.97 -11.35
N ARG A 28 -5.86 5.68 -11.69
CA ARG A 28 -6.32 5.19 -13.00
C ARG A 28 -7.26 4.00 -12.91
N GLY A 29 -7.48 3.44 -11.73
CA GLY A 29 -8.37 2.29 -11.52
C GLY A 29 -7.72 0.95 -11.88
N PHE A 30 -7.95 -0.05 -11.05
CA PHE A 30 -7.40 -1.40 -11.18
C PHE A 30 -7.68 -2.07 -12.54
N HIS A 31 -8.91 -1.92 -13.06
CA HIS A 31 -9.31 -2.59 -14.31
C HIS A 31 -8.70 -1.95 -15.55
N LEU A 32 -8.41 -0.64 -15.52
CA LEU A 32 -7.84 0.09 -16.66
C LEU A 32 -6.32 -0.09 -16.77
N ILE A 33 -5.67 -0.56 -15.71
CA ILE A 33 -4.22 -0.78 -15.67
C ILE A 33 -3.90 -2.25 -15.96
N GLY A 34 -3.18 -2.48 -17.06
CA GLY A 34 -2.61 -3.77 -17.44
C GLY A 34 -1.19 -3.97 -16.89
N VAL A 35 -0.74 -5.23 -16.85
CA VAL A 35 0.63 -5.61 -16.42
C VAL A 35 1.68 -4.89 -17.25
N ASP A 36 1.48 -4.74 -18.57
CA ASP A 36 2.36 -4.01 -19.48
C ASP A 36 2.73 -2.61 -18.99
N ARG A 37 1.74 -1.89 -18.45
CA ARG A 37 1.96 -0.55 -17.94
C ARG A 37 2.73 -0.57 -16.63
N ILE A 38 2.38 -1.47 -15.73
CA ILE A 38 3.06 -1.60 -14.43
C ILE A 38 4.54 -1.90 -14.64
N VAL A 39 4.87 -2.84 -15.54
CA VAL A 39 6.27 -3.20 -15.80
C VAL A 39 7.05 -2.09 -16.50
N LYS A 40 6.39 -1.31 -17.37
CA LYS A 40 6.98 -0.13 -18.00
C LYS A 40 7.28 0.97 -16.99
N GLU A 41 6.32 1.33 -16.15
CA GLU A 41 6.45 2.41 -15.16
C GLU A 41 7.37 2.03 -13.98
N SER A 42 7.57 0.73 -13.77
CA SER A 42 8.46 0.19 -12.73
C SER A 42 9.83 -0.25 -13.25
N GLU A 43 10.09 -0.10 -14.55
CA GLU A 43 11.36 -0.47 -15.20
C GLU A 43 11.79 -1.93 -14.96
N ILE A 44 10.83 -2.86 -15.02
CA ILE A 44 11.08 -4.31 -14.91
C ILE A 44 10.57 -5.06 -16.14
N THR A 45 10.98 -6.32 -16.27
CA THR A 45 10.43 -7.20 -17.31
C THR A 45 9.12 -7.86 -16.84
N LYS A 46 8.29 -8.31 -17.79
CA LYS A 46 7.12 -9.17 -17.48
C LYS A 46 7.51 -10.43 -16.72
N ALA A 47 8.61 -11.08 -17.11
CA ALA A 47 9.07 -12.28 -16.42
C ALA A 47 9.39 -11.98 -14.95
N THR A 48 10.08 -10.87 -14.67
CA THR A 48 10.35 -10.41 -13.31
C THR A 48 9.07 -10.11 -12.54
N PHE A 49 8.09 -9.46 -13.17
CA PHE A 49 6.78 -9.20 -12.55
C PHE A 49 6.10 -10.50 -12.11
N TYR A 50 5.97 -11.47 -13.01
CA TYR A 50 5.30 -12.74 -12.70
C TYR A 50 6.08 -13.58 -11.69
N ASN A 51 7.42 -13.44 -11.66
CA ASN A 51 8.24 -14.06 -10.61
C ASN A 51 7.98 -13.45 -9.22
N TYR A 52 7.74 -12.14 -9.13
CA TYR A 52 7.46 -11.47 -7.86
C TYR A 52 6.02 -11.66 -7.39
N PHE A 53 5.06 -11.53 -8.30
CA PHE A 53 3.65 -11.36 -7.92
C PHE A 53 2.73 -12.46 -8.41
N HIS A 54 3.14 -13.32 -9.34
CA HIS A 54 2.33 -14.36 -9.97
C HIS A 54 1.13 -13.88 -10.81
N SER A 55 0.40 -12.84 -10.39
CA SER A 55 -0.72 -12.26 -11.14
C SER A 55 -0.95 -10.78 -10.76
N LYS A 56 -1.80 -10.09 -11.53
CA LYS A 56 -2.19 -8.70 -11.22
C LYS A 56 -3.08 -8.64 -9.97
N GLU A 57 -3.94 -9.65 -9.82
CA GLU A 57 -4.84 -9.84 -8.69
C GLU A 57 -4.04 -10.04 -7.40
N ARG A 58 -2.98 -10.84 -7.47
CA ARG A 58 -2.09 -11.04 -6.33
C ARG A 58 -1.29 -9.78 -6.01
N LEU A 59 -0.90 -8.99 -7.00
CA LEU A 59 -0.27 -7.68 -6.77
C LEU A 59 -1.22 -6.72 -6.04
N ILE A 60 -2.49 -6.59 -6.44
CA ILE A 60 -3.42 -5.69 -5.74
C ILE A 60 -3.70 -6.14 -4.30
N GLU A 61 -3.77 -7.46 -4.03
CA GLU A 61 -3.85 -7.98 -2.66
C GLU A 61 -2.66 -7.50 -1.80
N ILE A 62 -1.45 -7.59 -2.36
CA ILE A 62 -0.23 -7.13 -1.70
C ILE A 62 -0.26 -5.61 -1.49
N CYS A 63 -0.71 -4.84 -2.48
CA CYS A 63 -0.84 -3.38 -2.38
C CYS A 63 -1.79 -2.98 -1.24
N LEU A 64 -2.95 -3.64 -1.13
CA LEU A 64 -3.93 -3.38 -0.07
C LEU A 64 -3.37 -3.74 1.31
N MET A 65 -2.61 -4.83 1.41
CA MET A 65 -1.98 -5.24 2.67
C MET A 65 -0.91 -4.23 3.11
N VAL A 66 -0.03 -3.81 2.21
CA VAL A 66 1.02 -2.81 2.50
C VAL A 66 0.42 -1.46 2.92
N GLN A 67 -0.65 -1.01 2.24
CA GLN A 67 -1.35 0.21 2.64
C GLN A 67 -1.97 0.09 4.03
N LYS A 68 -2.65 -1.04 4.31
CA LYS A 68 -3.23 -1.32 5.62
C LYS A 68 -2.17 -1.32 6.73
N GLU A 69 -1.05 -2.01 6.52
CA GLU A 69 0.04 -2.09 7.51
C GLU A 69 0.62 -0.70 7.79
N LYS A 70 0.92 0.09 6.74
CA LYS A 70 1.41 1.46 6.87
C LYS A 70 0.43 2.36 7.63
N LEU A 71 -0.87 2.24 7.36
CA LEU A 71 -1.91 2.97 8.08
C LEU A 71 -1.95 2.59 9.56
N GLN A 72 -1.86 1.29 9.88
CA GLN A 72 -1.83 0.81 11.25
C GLN A 72 -0.58 1.33 12.00
N GLU A 73 0.59 1.30 11.35
CA GLU A 73 1.83 1.85 11.93
C GLU A 73 1.72 3.35 12.21
N GLN A 74 1.12 4.14 11.30
CA GLN A 74 0.91 5.57 11.51
C GLN A 74 -0.01 5.86 12.71
N VAL A 75 -1.08 5.08 12.86
CA VAL A 75 -2.01 5.19 13.99
C VAL A 75 -1.29 4.84 15.30
N VAL A 76 -0.58 3.71 15.34
CA VAL A 76 0.20 3.28 16.52
C VAL A 76 1.21 4.34 16.90
N ALA A 77 1.97 4.87 15.94
CA ALA A 77 2.98 5.89 16.22
C ALA A 77 2.40 7.17 16.82
N MET A 78 1.23 7.60 16.34
CA MET A 78 0.53 8.77 16.86
C MET A 78 -0.06 8.55 18.25
N VAL A 79 -0.55 7.33 18.54
CA VAL A 79 -1.18 7.05 19.83
C VAL A 79 -0.13 6.79 20.90
N GLU A 80 0.86 5.93 20.61
CA GLU A 80 1.79 5.37 21.59
C GLU A 80 3.07 6.19 21.78
N TYR A 81 3.62 6.80 20.73
CA TYR A 81 4.94 7.46 20.79
C TYR A 81 4.88 8.99 20.82
N ASP A 82 3.81 9.61 20.30
CA ASP A 82 3.60 11.06 20.38
C ASP A 82 3.04 11.44 21.77
N LEU A 83 3.94 11.67 22.75
CA LEU A 83 3.54 12.00 24.13
C LEU A 83 3.21 13.49 24.34
N SER A 84 3.53 14.36 23.38
CA SER A 84 3.40 15.81 23.52
C SER A 84 2.08 16.36 22.97
N THR A 85 1.42 15.62 22.08
CA THR A 85 0.11 16.03 21.52
C THR A 85 -1.03 15.72 22.47
N SER A 86 -1.93 16.69 22.67
CA SER A 86 -3.14 16.50 23.48
C SER A 86 -4.05 15.40 22.91
N ALA A 87 -4.86 14.74 23.75
CA ALA A 87 -5.78 13.70 23.30
C ALA A 87 -6.75 14.19 22.20
N ILE A 88 -7.24 15.43 22.33
CA ILE A 88 -8.16 16.02 21.35
C ILE A 88 -7.47 16.27 20.01
N ASP A 89 -6.20 16.67 20.00
CA ASP A 89 -5.47 16.89 18.76
C ASP A 89 -5.05 15.57 18.10
N LYS A 90 -4.77 14.52 18.87
CA LYS A 90 -4.62 13.16 18.33
C LYS A 90 -5.91 12.68 17.63
N LEU A 91 -7.07 12.91 18.23
CA LEU A 91 -8.36 12.56 17.61
C LEU A 91 -8.60 13.34 16.31
N LYS A 92 -8.26 14.64 16.25
CA LYS A 92 -8.33 15.42 15.01
C LYS A 92 -7.40 14.84 13.94
N LYS A 93 -6.16 14.52 14.29
CA LYS A 93 -5.18 13.93 13.36
C LYS A 93 -5.68 12.57 12.84
N LEU A 94 -6.26 11.72 13.69
CA LEU A 94 -6.87 10.44 13.29
C LEU A 94 -8.05 10.65 12.33
N TYR A 95 -8.92 11.61 12.62
CA TYR A 95 -10.02 11.98 11.74
C TYR A 95 -9.50 12.35 10.34
N PHE A 96 -8.56 13.32 10.27
CA PHE A 96 -7.99 13.73 8.99
C PHE A 96 -7.31 12.59 8.24
N LEU A 97 -6.57 11.72 8.94
CA LEU A 97 -5.92 10.56 8.34
C LEU A 97 -6.92 9.62 7.64
N HIS A 98 -8.15 9.51 8.14
CA HIS A 98 -9.16 8.57 7.63
C HIS A 98 -10.18 9.23 6.68
N THR A 99 -10.27 10.56 6.65
CA THR A 99 -11.22 11.28 5.80
C THR A 99 -10.58 11.98 4.60
N ASP A 100 -9.26 11.99 4.51
CA ASP A 100 -8.55 12.56 3.36
C ASP A 100 -8.75 11.68 2.12
N LEU A 101 -9.42 12.24 1.11
CA LEU A 101 -9.72 11.57 -0.16
C LEU A 101 -8.48 11.43 -1.06
N GLU A 102 -7.45 12.21 -0.81
CA GLU A 102 -6.12 12.04 -1.43
C GLU A 102 -5.16 11.30 -0.49
N GLY A 103 -5.69 10.82 0.65
CA GLY A 103 -4.96 10.14 1.69
C GLY A 103 -4.70 8.66 1.39
N PRO A 104 -4.00 7.95 2.28
CA PRO A 104 -3.51 6.58 2.04
C PRO A 104 -4.61 5.49 1.96
N TYR A 105 -5.88 5.87 2.03
CA TYR A 105 -7.04 4.98 1.90
C TYR A 105 -7.57 4.89 0.46
N TYR A 106 -7.23 5.87 -0.36
CA TYR A 106 -7.70 6.03 -1.73
C TYR A 106 -6.53 5.82 -2.69
#